data_AF-A0A926CPX1-F1
#
_entry.id   AF-A0A926CPX1-F1
#
_cell.length_a   1.000
_cell.length_b   1.000
_cell.length_c   1.000
_cell.angle_alpha   90.00
_cell.angle_beta   90.00
_cell.angle_gamma   90.00
#
_symmetry.space_group_name_H-M   'P 1'
#
loop_
_entity.id
_entity.type
_entity.pdbx_description
1 polymer ?
#
loop_
_entity_poly.entity_id
_entity_poly.type
_entity_poly.pdbx_seq_one_letter_code
_entity_poly.pdbx_strand_id
1 'polypeptide(L)' 'MPTILYVQGWRFYFYSNEGNEPMHVHAVKGDAECKYWLYQDRFDISEQ' A
#
# COMPACT_ATOMS: atom_id res chain seq x y z
N MET A 1 8.46 -7.82 4.47
CA MET A 1 7.11 -7.25 4.27
C MET A 1 6.22 -8.28 3.57
N PRO A 2 5.05 -8.61 4.14
CA PRO A 2 4.07 -9.47 3.48
C PRO A 2 3.53 -8.80 2.22
N THR A 3 3.30 -9.59 1.17
CA THR A 3 2.69 -9.13 -0.09
C THR A 3 1.18 -9.16 0.05
N ILE A 4 0.52 -8.05 -0.23
CA ILE A 4 -0.95 -7.91 -0.22
C ILE A 4 -1.52 -8.47 -1.53
N LEU A 5 -0.93 -8.03 -2.65
CA LEU A 5 -1.39 -8.36 -4.00
C LEU A 5 -0.20 -8.42 -4.96
N TYR A 6 -0.26 -9.35 -5.92
CA TYR A 6 0.66 -9.39 -7.04
C TYR A 6 -0.14 -9.45 -8.35
N VAL A 7 0.01 -8.43 -9.21
CA VAL A 7 -0.78 -8.31 -10.44
C VAL A 7 0.01 -7.57 -11.52
N GLN A 8 0.06 -8.11 -12.75
CA GLN A 8 0.75 -7.48 -13.90
C GLN A 8 2.21 -7.06 -13.64
N GLY A 9 2.93 -7.81 -12.80
CA GLY A 9 4.31 -7.53 -12.40
C GLY A 9 4.46 -6.47 -11.30
N TRP A 10 3.35 -5.91 -10.79
CA TRP A 10 3.33 -5.06 -9.62
C TRP A 10 3.18 -5.89 -8.35
N ARG A 11 4.01 -5.59 -7.35
CA ARG A 11 3.89 -6.15 -5.99
C ARG A 11 3.45 -5.07 -5.03
N PHE A 12 2.32 -5.29 -4.36
CA PHE A 12 1.76 -4.39 -3.34
C PHE A 12 2.08 -4.89 -1.94
N TYR A 13 2.51 -4.00 -1.04
CA TYR A 13 2.89 -4.37 0.33
C TYR A 13 2.89 -3.15 1.27
N PHE A 14 2.89 -3.41 2.58
CA PHE A 14 3.10 -2.39 3.62
C PHE A 14 4.57 -2.40 4.07
N TYR A 15 5.16 -1.23 4.30
CA TYR A 15 6.37 -1.14 5.13
C TYR A 15 5.98 -1.00 6.61
N SER A 16 6.76 -1.63 7.49
CA SER A 16 6.53 -1.62 8.93
C SER A 16 7.26 -0.51 9.69
N ASN A 17 8.01 0.37 9.01
CA ASN A 17 8.84 1.40 9.66
C ASN A 17 8.96 2.69 8.83
N GLU A 18 7.85 3.41 8.66
CA GLU A 18 7.79 4.70 7.94
C GLU A 18 7.42 5.88 8.86
N GLY A 19 7.71 5.74 10.16
CA GLY A 19 7.53 6.82 11.13
C GLY A 19 6.07 7.27 11.24
N ASN A 20 5.83 8.56 10.97
CA ASN A 20 4.53 9.22 11.13
C ASN A 20 3.82 9.52 9.80
N GLU A 21 4.18 8.82 8.72
CA GLU A 21 3.48 8.98 7.46
C GLU A 21 2.01 8.48 7.56
N PRO A 22 1.05 9.12 6.87
CA PRO A 22 -0.33 8.63 6.79
C PRO A 22 -0.41 7.20 6.22
N MET A 23 -1.54 6.51 6.42
CA MET A 23 -1.70 5.14 5.90
C MET A 23 -1.56 5.08 4.38
N HIS A 24 -0.74 4.16 3.89
CA HIS A 24 -0.51 3.97 2.46
C HIS A 24 -0.01 2.56 2.14
N VAL A 25 -0.10 2.19 0.86
CA VAL A 25 0.43 0.94 0.30
C VAL A 25 1.56 1.26 -0.66
N HIS A 26 2.63 0.49 -0.61
CA HIS A 26 3.72 0.56 -1.58
C HIS A 26 3.45 -0.36 -2.76
N ALA A 27 3.84 0.07 -3.95
CA ALA A 27 3.83 -0.75 -5.15
C ALA A 27 5.18 -0.67 -5.86
N VAL A 28 5.72 -1.82 -6.25
CA VAL A 28 6.99 -1.91 -7.00
C VAL A 28 6.85 -2.76 -8.25
N LYS A 29 7.56 -2.37 -9.31
CA LYS A 29 7.70 -3.13 -10.57
C LYS A 29 9.04 -2.82 -11.22
N GLY A 30 9.97 -3.78 -11.17
CA GLY A 30 11.36 -3.54 -11.60
C GLY A 30 11.96 -2.41 -10.75
N ASP A 31 12.47 -1.38 -11.41
CA ASP A 31 13.05 -0.20 -10.74
C ASP A 31 12.02 0.91 -10.46
N ALA A 32 10.75 0.72 -10.82
CA ALA A 32 9.69 1.67 -10.52
C ALA A 32 9.07 1.39 -9.15
N GLU A 33 8.88 2.46 -8.36
CA GLU A 33 8.21 2.44 -7.07
C GLU A 33 7.18 3.57 -6.96
N CYS A 34 6.10 3.34 -6.21
CA CYS A 34 5.16 4.38 -5.84
C CYS A 34 4.42 4.08 -4.53
N LYS A 35 3.79 5.11 -3.98
CA LYS A 35 2.93 5.05 -2.79
C LYS A 35 1.48 5.36 -3.17
N TYR A 36 0.54 4.57 -2.66
CA TYR A 36 -0.90 4.82 -2.73
C TYR A 36 -1.44 5.18 -1.36
N TRP A 37 -1.80 6.45 -1.18
CA TRP A 37 -2.35 6.97 0.08
C TRP A 37 -3.80 6.54 0.28
N LEU A 38 -4.10 6.04 1.47
CA LEU A 38 -5.43 5.58 1.86
C LEU A 38 -6.13 6.67 2.67
N TYR A 39 -7.30 7.08 2.20
CA TYR A 39 -8.15 8.07 2.84
C TYR A 39 -9.39 7.37 3.38
N GLN A 40 -9.45 7.12 4.70
CA GLN A 40 -10.52 6.35 5.34
C GLN A 40 -11.93 6.89 5.02
N ASP A 41 -12.06 8.22 4.92
CA ASP A 41 -13.30 8.92 4.57
C ASP A 41 -13.78 8.67 3.13
N ARG A 42 -12.95 8.04 2.29
CA ARG A 42 -13.27 7.68 0.90
C ARG A 42 -13.57 6.20 0.69
N PHE A 43 -13.62 5.42 1.76
CA PHE A 43 -13.93 3.99 1.68
C PHE A 43 -15.24 3.69 2.41
N ASP A 44 -16.15 3.00 1.74
CA ASP A 44 -17.42 2.56 2.32
C ASP A 44 -17.28 1.29 3.19
N ILE A 45 -16.08 0.69 3.23
CA ILE A 45 -15.81 -0.54 3.97
C ILE A 45 -15.25 -0.23 5.36
N SER A 46 -15.87 -0.82 6.39
CA SER A 46 -15.38 -0.83 7.76
C SER A 46 -15.29 -2.26 8.27
N GLU A 47 -14.20 -2.56 9.00
CA GLU A 47 -14.15 -3.74 9.84
C GLU A 47 -14.87 -3.42 11.16
N GLN A 48 -15.74 -4.32 11.61
CA GLN A 48 -16.41 -4.24 12.92
C GLN A 48 -15.58 -4.86 14.03
#